data_AF-A0A2J6X4X9-F1
#
_entry.id   AF-A0A2J6X4X9-F1
#
_cell.length_a   1.000
_cell.length_b   1.000
_cell.length_c   1.000
_cell.angle_alpha   90.00
_cell.angle_beta   90.00
_cell.angle_gamma   90.00
#
_symmetry.space_group_name_H-M   'P 1'
#
loop_
_entity.id
_entity.type
_entity.pdbx_description
1 polymer ?
#
loop_
_entity_poly.entity_id
_entity_poly.type
_entity_poly.pdbx_seq_one_letter_code
_entity_poly.pdbx_strand_id
1 'polypeptide(L)' 'MVPNNKIMGFGGDQFFVESTYGGSKIARFAINEVVEEKMEKGHWDREDGEKVIRRVLWENAERILMVQG' A
#
# COMPACT_ATOMS: atom_id res chain seq x y z
N MET A 1 10.24 13.87 -0.32
CA MET A 1 9.72 12.52 -0.62
C MET A 1 10.03 11.60 0.55
N VAL A 2 9.12 10.67 0.87
CA VAL A 2 9.33 9.64 1.90
C VAL A 2 9.69 8.32 1.21
N PRO A 3 10.73 7.58 1.67
CA PRO A 3 11.05 6.27 1.13
C PRO A 3 9.89 5.29 1.24
N ASN A 4 9.61 4.52 0.18
CA ASN A 4 8.48 3.59 0.16
C ASN A 4 8.56 2.46 1.20
N ASN A 5 9.71 2.20 1.80
CA ASN A 5 9.88 1.27 2.92
C ASN A 5 9.51 1.89 4.29
N LYS A 6 8.97 3.12 4.32
CA LYS A 6 8.53 3.79 5.55
C LYS A 6 7.06 4.20 5.51
N ILE A 7 6.29 3.68 4.55
CA ILE A 7 4.89 4.06 4.32
C ILE A 7 4.00 2.82 4.50
N MET A 8 2.96 2.94 5.31
CA MET A 8 1.86 1.97 5.36
C MET A 8 0.66 2.62 4.67
N GLY A 9 0.09 1.95 3.68
CA GLY A 9 -0.95 2.51 2.81
C GLY A 9 -2.35 2.51 3.42
N PHE A 10 -2.56 1.72 4.48
CA PHE A 10 -3.84 1.62 5.17
C PHE A 10 -3.63 1.16 6.62
N GLY A 11 -4.56 1.53 7.51
CA GLY A 11 -4.56 1.20 8.93
C GLY A 11 -5.97 1.09 9.50
N GLY A 12 -6.11 0.49 10.69
CA GLY A 12 -7.38 0.06 11.27
C GLY A 12 -8.10 1.09 12.15
N ASP A 13 -8.02 2.38 11.85
CA ASP A 13 -8.70 3.44 12.62
C ASP A 13 -10.20 3.53 12.25
N GLN A 14 -10.88 2.39 12.33
CA GLN A 14 -12.27 2.21 11.94
C GLN A 14 -12.98 1.42 13.03
N PHE A 15 -14.18 1.89 13.40
CA PHE A 15 -14.94 1.29 14.50
C PHE A 15 -15.70 0.01 14.07
N PHE A 16 -16.01 -0.12 12.78
CA PHE A 16 -16.80 -1.22 12.22
C PHE A 16 -16.00 -2.01 11.18
N VAL A 17 -16.18 -3.34 11.16
CA VAL A 17 -15.46 -4.24 10.25
C VAL A 17 -15.79 -3.99 8.78
N GLU A 18 -17.03 -3.59 8.49
CA GLU A 18 -17.50 -3.20 7.17
C GLU A 18 -16.77 -1.95 6.68
N SER A 19 -16.59 -0.96 7.56
CA SER A 19 -15.85 0.26 7.28
C SER A 19 -14.36 -0.03 7.08
N THR A 20 -13.77 -0.92 7.88
CA THR A 20 -12.39 -1.40 7.67
C THR A 20 -12.23 -2.05 6.30
N TYR A 21 -13.12 -2.96 5.92
CA TYR A 21 -13.06 -3.61 4.62
C TYR A 21 -13.24 -2.63 3.47
N GLY A 22 -14.26 -1.76 3.55
CA GLY A 22 -14.55 -0.73 2.54
C GLY A 22 -13.39 0.24 2.38
N GLY A 23 -12.87 0.79 3.48
CA GLY A 23 -11.70 1.66 3.50
C GLY A 23 -10.47 0.99 2.90
N SER A 24 -10.22 -0.29 3.23
CA SER A 24 -9.10 -1.03 2.65
C SER A 24 -9.22 -1.21 1.13
N LYS A 25 -10.44 -1.38 0.60
CA LYS A 25 -10.67 -1.44 -0.85
C LYS A 25 -10.35 -0.11 -1.53
N ILE A 26 -10.83 0.99 -0.95
CA ILE A 26 -10.58 2.34 -1.48
C ILE A 26 -9.07 2.63 -1.47
N ALA A 27 -8.37 2.30 -0.38
CA ALA A 27 -6.92 2.48 -0.30
C ALA A 27 -6.18 1.67 -1.36
N ARG A 28 -6.52 0.39 -1.56
CA ARG A 28 -5.92 -0.44 -2.62
C ARG A 28 -6.15 0.12 -4.02
N PHE A 29 -7.35 0.63 -4.29
CA PHE A 29 -7.68 1.24 -5.57
C PHE A 29 -6.82 2.48 -5.83
N ALA A 30 -6.79 3.43 -4.89
CA ALA A 30 -6.00 4.66 -5.03
C ALA A 30 -4.48 4.38 -5.14
N ILE A 31 -3.97 3.40 -4.39
CA ILE A 31 -2.56 2.99 -4.49
C ILE A 31 -2.27 2.41 -5.88
N ASN A 32 -3.18 1.59 -6.42
CA ASN A 32 -3.02 1.00 -7.75
C ASN A 32 -3.00 2.07 -8.84
N GLU A 33 -3.93 3.04 -8.81
CA GLU A 33 -3.96 4.14 -9.79
C GLU A 33 -2.64 4.92 -9.82
N VAL A 34 -2.06 5.24 -8.64
CA VAL A 34 -0.79 5.96 -8.57
C VAL A 34 0.37 5.10 -9.11
N VAL A 35 0.39 3.80 -8.80
CA VAL A 35 1.44 2.90 -9.29
C VAL A 35 1.36 2.74 -10.81
N GLU A 36 0.15 2.54 -11.35
CA GLU A 36 -0.10 2.48 -12.79
C GLU A 36 0.35 3.77 -13.48
N GLU A 37 -0.02 4.94 -12.96
CA GLU A 37 0.42 6.23 -13.50
C GLU A 37 1.95 6.35 -13.56
N LYS A 38 2.67 5.86 -12.55
CA LYS A 38 4.15 5.86 -12.55
C LYS A 38 4.73 4.93 -13.59
N MET A 39 4.10 3.77 -13.80
CA MET A 39 4.52 2.82 -14.83
C MET A 39 4.24 3.34 -16.24
N GLU A 40 3.06 3.91 -16.48
CA GLU A 40 2.68 4.52 -17.75
C GLU A 40 3.60 5.67 -18.16
N LYS A 41 4.06 6.46 -17.18
CA LYS A 41 5.03 7.53 -17.39
C LYS A 41 6.48 7.04 -17.57
N GLY A 42 6.71 5.73 -17.49
CA GLY A 42 8.04 5.11 -17.61
C GLY A 42 8.97 5.43 -16.43
N HIS A 43 8.42 5.87 -15.30
CA HIS A 43 9.22 6.11 -14.09
C HIS A 43 9.57 4.81 -13.37
N TRP A 44 8.69 3.81 -13.47
CA TRP A 44 8.83 2.49 -12.88
C TRP A 44 8.57 1.42 -13.93
N ASP A 45 9.29 0.31 -13.83
CA ASP A 45 8.91 -0.91 -14.51
C ASP A 45 7.91 -1.73 -13.67
N ARG A 46 7.57 -2.92 -14.17
CA ARG A 46 6.64 -3.82 -13.49
C ARG A 46 7.17 -4.31 -12.14
N GLU A 47 8.47 -4.56 -12.04
CA GLU A 47 9.10 -5.06 -10.80
C GLU A 47 9.09 -3.97 -9.73
N ASP A 48 9.41 -2.73 -10.10
CA ASP A 48 9.30 -1.57 -9.23
C ASP A 48 7.88 -1.38 -8.70
N GLY A 49 6.87 -1.46 -9.59
CA GLY A 49 5.46 -1.36 -9.21
C GLY A 49 5.04 -2.44 -8.21
N GLU A 50 5.32 -3.71 -8.51
CA GLU A 50 5.01 -4.83 -7.61
C GLU A 50 5.70 -4.67 -6.24
N LYS A 51 6.97 -4.26 -6.24
CA LYS A 51 7.74 -4.03 -5.01
C LYS A 51 7.15 -2.90 -4.16
N VAL A 52 6.70 -1.81 -4.76
CA VAL A 52 6.05 -0.71 -4.04
C VAL A 52 4.71 -1.16 -3.44
N ILE A 53 3.87 -1.85 -4.23
CA ILE A 53 2.57 -2.36 -3.78
C ILE A 53 2.74 -3.29 -2.57
N ARG A 54 3.62 -4.30 -2.66
CA ARG A 54 3.85 -5.24 -1.55
C ARG A 54 4.30 -4.54 -0.28
N ARG A 55 5.22 -3.57 -0.40
CA ARG A 55 5.73 -2.80 0.75
C ARG A 55 4.64 -2.02 1.43
N VAL A 56 3.91 -1.23 0.67
CA VAL A 56 2.93 -0.26 1.21
C VAL A 56 1.70 -0.97 1.76
N LEU A 57 1.26 -2.07 1.15
CA LEU A 57 0.08 -2.81 1.59
C LEU A 57 0.34 -3.88 2.65
N TRP A 58 1.57 -4.39 2.76
CA TRP A 58 1.84 -5.54 3.64
C TRP A 58 3.21 -5.53 4.32
N GLU A 59 4.31 -5.61 3.58
CA GLU A 59 5.64 -5.89 4.16
C GLU A 59 6.07 -4.81 5.19
N ASN A 60 5.71 -3.55 4.95
CA ASN A 60 6.06 -2.49 5.89
C ASN A 60 5.27 -2.60 7.20
N ALA A 61 3.98 -2.96 7.14
CA ALA A 61 3.17 -3.13 8.33
C ALA A 61 3.69 -4.31 9.17
N GLU A 62 3.96 -5.45 8.53
CA GLU A 62 4.56 -6.63 9.17
C GLU A 62 5.89 -6.28 9.85
N ARG A 63 6.82 -5.64 9.12
CA ARG A 63 8.14 -5.30 9.65
C ARG A 63 8.11 -4.24 10.77
N ILE A 64 7.28 -3.21 10.64
CA ILE A 64 7.29 -2.05 11.55
C ILE A 64 6.49 -2.32 12.82
N LEU A 65 5.32 -2.95 12.69
CA LEU A 65 4.43 -3.22 13.82
C LEU A 65 4.75 -4.54 14.52
N MET A 66 5.77 -5.29 14.06
CA MET A 66 6.18 -6.59 14.59
C MET A 66 5.02 -7.60 14.66
N VAL A 67 4.05 -7.49 13.75
CA VAL A 67 2.92 -8.42 13.69
C VAL A 67 3.48 -9.74 13.16
N GLN A 68 3.52 -10.76 14.01
CA GLN A 68 3.85 -12.12 13.59
C GLN A 68 2.60 -12.72 12.94
N GLY A 69 2.71 -13.07 11.65
CA GLY A 69 1.68 -13.79 10.90
C GLY A 69 1.57 -15.25 11.30
#